data_AF-A0A376B980-F1
#
_entry.id   AF-A0A376B980-F1
#
_cell.length_a   1.000
_cell.length_b   1.000
_cell.length_c   1.000
_cell.angle_alpha   90.00
_cell.angle_beta   90.00
_cell.angle_gamma   90.00
#
_symmetry.space_group_name_H-M   'P 1'
#
loop_
_entity.id
_entity.type
_entity.pdbx_description
1 polymer ?
#
loop_
_entity_poly.entity_id
_entity_poly.type
_entity_poly.pdbx_seq_one_letter_code
_entity_poly.pdbx_strand_id
1 'polypeptide(L)' 'MAGGYTILGKHIPSHQLALTTFGLVSLLVIPNPFKSTKLPEPSINASNKEEEAFVKSYIKSKNEAIQKK' A
#
# COMPACT_ATOMS: atom_id res chain seq x y z
N MET A 1 -11.57 25.50 -31.88
CA MET A 1 -10.62 25.30 -30.77
C MET A 1 -11.05 24.05 -29.99
N ALA A 2 -10.72 22.87 -30.50
CA ALA A 2 -11.16 21.60 -29.92
C ALA A 2 -10.16 21.13 -28.85
N GLY A 3 -10.46 21.43 -27.58
CA GLY A 3 -10.11 20.63 -26.41
C GLY A 3 -8.64 20.25 -26.16
N GLY A 4 -7.67 21.07 -26.52
CA GLY A 4 -6.25 20.85 -26.22
C GLY A 4 -5.60 22.10 -25.64
N TYR A 5 -4.75 21.92 -24.63
CA TYR A 5 -4.02 23.01 -23.96
C TYR A 5 -2.53 22.91 -24.30
N THR A 6 -1.93 24.05 -24.63
CA THR A 6 -0.48 24.13 -24.82
C THR A 6 0.17 24.36 -23.46
N ILE A 7 0.83 23.34 -22.92
CA ILE A 7 1.60 23.42 -21.68
C ILE A 7 3.07 23.23 -22.06
N LEU A 8 3.94 24.15 -21.64
CA LEU A 8 5.40 24.08 -21.90
C LEU A 8 5.74 23.94 -23.40
N GLY A 9 4.96 24.59 -24.28
CA GLY A 9 5.16 24.50 -25.74
C GLY A 9 4.75 23.16 -26.36
N LYS A 10 4.13 22.25 -25.58
CA LYS A 10 3.61 20.97 -26.05
C LYS A 10 2.08 20.98 -25.98
N HIS A 11 1.45 20.52 -27.05
CA HIS A 11 0.01 20.41 -27.12
C HIS A 11 -0.45 19.13 -26.43
N ILE A 12 -1.17 19.26 -25.32
CA ILE A 12 -1.69 18.13 -24.55
C ILE A 12 -3.20 18.09 -24.75
N PRO A 13 -3.77 16.96 -25.21
CA PRO A 13 -5.20 16.82 -25.34
C PRO A 13 -5.85 16.73 -23.95
N SER A 14 -7.02 17.36 -23.79
CA SER A 14 -7.74 17.50 -22.52
C SER A 14 -7.96 16.19 -21.75
N HIS A 15 -8.25 15.09 -22.45
CA HIS A 15 -8.46 13.79 -21.80
C HIS A 15 -7.19 13.23 -21.15
N GLN A 16 -6.02 13.46 -21.74
CA GLN A 16 -4.75 13.06 -21.13
C GLN A 16 -4.45 13.91 -19.90
N LEU A 17 -4.70 15.22 -19.97
CA LEU A 17 -4.55 16.12 -18.83
C LEU A 17 -5.43 15.67 -17.66
N ALA A 18 -6.71 15.41 -17.90
CA ALA A 18 -7.63 14.94 -16.87
C ALA A 18 -7.16 13.62 -16.22
N LEU A 19 -6.75 12.63 -17.02
CA LEU A 19 -6.22 11.36 -16.51
C LEU A 19 -4.95 11.56 -15.67
N THR A 20 -4.06 12.46 -16.07
CA THR A 20 -2.86 12.77 -15.27
C THR A 20 -3.22 13.40 -13.92
N THR A 21 -4.21 14.31 -13.89
CA THR A 21 -4.67 14.93 -12.65
C THR A 21 -5.28 13.89 -11.70
N PHE A 22 -6.17 13.02 -12.21
CA PHE A 22 -6.75 11.95 -11.40
C PHE A 22 -5.69 10.94 -10.93
N GLY A 23 -4.71 10.60 -11.77
CA GLY A 23 -3.60 9.72 -11.39
C GLY A 23 -2.74 10.32 -10.27
N LEU A 24 -2.45 11.62 -10.33
CA LEU A 24 -1.67 12.31 -9.31
C LEU A 24 -2.41 12.40 -7.97
N VAL A 25 -3.71 12.73 -8.00
CA VAL A 25 -4.54 12.74 -6.79
C VAL A 25 -4.67 11.34 -6.21
N SER A 26 -4.85 10.32 -7.06
CA SER A 26 -4.93 8.92 -6.65
C SER A 26 -3.66 8.46 -5.92
N LEU A 27 -2.47 8.82 -6.42
CA LEU A 27 -1.19 8.51 -5.77
C LEU A 27 -1.02 9.18 -4.40
N LEU A 28 -1.68 10.31 -4.17
CA LEU A 28 -1.60 11.05 -2.89
C LEU A 28 -2.59 10.50 -1.86
N VAL A 29 -3.78 10.06 -2.30
CA VAL A 29 -4.85 9.54 -1.43
C VAL A 29 -4.66 8.06 -1.11
N ILE A 30 -4.19 7.26 -2.07
CA ILE A 30 -4.00 5.83 -1.86
C ILE A 30 -2.73 5.62 -1.02
N PRO A 31 -2.80 4.88 0.11
CA PRO A 31 -1.62 4.56 0.89
C PRO A 31 -0.60 3.83 0.02
N ASN A 32 0.65 4.29 0.07
CA ASN A 32 1.73 3.86 -0.80
C ASN A 32 1.77 2.31 -0.95
N PRO A 33 1.46 1.77 -2.14
CA PRO A 33 1.41 0.32 -2.37
C PRO A 33 2.80 -0.34 -2.29
N PHE A 34 3.87 0.45 -2.36
CA PHE A 34 5.25 -0.03 -2.22
C PHE A 34 5.76 0.04 -0.77
N LYS A 35 5.00 0.63 0.15
CA LYS A 35 5.35 0.61 1.56
C LYS A 35 4.84 -0.71 2.12
N SER A 36 5.75 -1.61 2.49
CA SER A 36 5.41 -2.86 3.17
C SER A 36 4.65 -2.53 4.45
N THR A 37 3.32 -2.59 4.40
CA THR A 37 2.48 -2.64 5.59
C THR A 37 2.72 -4.02 6.18
N LYS A 38 3.64 -4.11 7.15
CA LYS A 38 3.65 -5.26 8.05
C LYS A 38 2.22 -5.41 8.54
N LEU A 39 1.62 -6.57 8.26
CA LEU A 39 0.27 -6.90 8.69
C LEU A 39 0.17 -6.53 10.17
N PRO A 40 -0.88 -5.80 10.60
CA PRO A 40 -1.03 -5.45 12.01
C PRO A 40 -1.04 -6.75 12.81
N GLU A 41 0.06 -7.01 13.53
CA GLU A 41 0.13 -8.15 14.44
C GLU A 41 -0.92 -7.91 15.53
N PRO A 42 -1.89 -8.82 15.72
CA PRO A 42 -2.86 -8.67 16.80
C PRO A 42 -2.10 -8.65 18.13
N SER A 43 -2.42 -7.72 19.02
CA SER A 43 -1.82 -7.64 20.35
C SER A 43 -2.17 -8.91 21.14
N ILE A 44 -1.21 -9.84 21.25
CA ILE A 44 -1.34 -11.06 22.05
C ILE A 44 -1.14 -10.65 23.51
N ASN A 45 -2.22 -10.24 24.17
CA ASN A 45 -2.26 -10.07 25.62
C ASN A 45 -2.87 -11.35 26.21
N ALA A 46 -2.03 -12.32 26.60
CA ALA A 46 -2.49 -13.53 27.27
C ALA A 46 -2.31 -13.38 28.79
N SER A 47 -3.17 -14.01 29.58
CA SER A 47 -3.14 -13.88 31.05
C SER A 47 -1.90 -14.52 31.70
N ASN A 48 -1.09 -15.26 30.94
CA ASN A 48 0.09 -15.97 31.41
C ASN A 48 1.29 -15.78 30.45
N LYS A 49 2.48 -15.51 31.01
CA LYS A 49 3.70 -15.15 30.25
C LYS A 49 4.21 -16.27 29.33
N GLU A 50 3.97 -17.52 29.72
CA GLU A 50 4.38 -18.70 28.95
C GLU A 50 3.54 -18.90 27.68
N GLU A 51 2.24 -18.63 27.76
CA GLU A 51 1.35 -18.72 26.61
C GLU A 51 1.67 -17.64 25.57
N GLU A 52 2.03 -16.43 26.00
CA GLU A 52 2.47 -15.37 25.07
C GLU A 52 3.73 -15.77 24.29
N ALA A 53 4.69 -16.42 24.95
CA ALA A 53 5.92 -16.88 24.31
C ALA A 53 5.65 -18.02 23.32
N PHE A 54 4.75 -18.94 23.68
CA PHE A 54 4.31 -20.02 22.79
C PHE A 54 3.58 -19.47 21.56
N VAL A 55 2.62 -18.57 21.74
CA VAL A 55 1.83 -18.01 20.63
C VAL A 55 2.71 -17.18 19.69
N LYS A 56 3.65 -16.38 20.21
CA LYS A 56 4.62 -15.64 19.38
C LYS A 56 5.52 -16.58 18.57
N SER A 57 6.02 -17.66 19.17
CA SER A 57 6.86 -18.63 18.46
C SER A 57 6.07 -19.41 17.40
N TYR A 58 4.83 -19.81 17.71
CA TYR A 58 3.93 -20.49 16.79
C TYR A 58 3.59 -19.62 15.56
N ILE A 59 3.25 -18.35 15.76
CA ILE A 59 2.94 -17.41 14.67
C ILE A 59 4.17 -17.16 13.79
N LYS A 60 5.35 -17.01 14.40
CA LYS A 60 6.61 -16.81 13.66
C LYS A 60 6.90 -17.99 12.73
N SER A 61 6.76 -19.23 13.20
CA SER A 61 6.98 -20.42 12.38
C SER A 61 5.99 -20.55 11.22
N LYS A 62 4.73 -20.13 11.41
CA LYS A 62 3.71 -20.15 10.35
C LYS A 62 3.97 -19.10 9.28
N ASN A 63 4.34 -17.88 9.66
CA ASN A 63 4.68 -16.83 8.71
C ASN A 63 5.93 -17.17 7.88
N GLU A 64 6.96 -17.78 8.49
CA GLU A 64 8.14 -18.27 7.76
C GLU A 64 7.82 -19.41 6.78
N ALA A 65 6.87 -20.28 7.11
CA ALA A 65 6.42 -21.35 6.20
C ALA A 65 5.59 -20.83 5.02
N ILE A 66 4.85 -19.74 5.19
CA ILE A 66 4.04 -19.11 4.13
C ILE A 66 4.92 -18.33 3.15
N GLN A 67 6.02 -17.72 3.61
CA GLN A 67 6.95 -16.95 2.77
C GLN A 67 7.90 -17.82 1.90
N LYS A 68 7.88 -19.15 2.05
CA LYS A 68 8.74 -20.10 1.31
C LYS A 68 8.03 -20.89 0.21
N LYS A 69 6.76 -20.58 -0.07
CA LYS A 69 5.96 -21.14 -1.17
C LYS A 69 5.71 -20.06 -2.22
#